data_AF-A0A7S2A220-F1
#
_entry.id   AF-A0A7S2A220-F1
#
_cell.length_a   1.000
_cell.length_b   1.000
_cell.length_c   1.000
_cell.angle_alpha   90.00
_cell.angle_beta   90.00
_cell.angle_gamma   90.00
#
_symmetry.space_group_name_H-M   'P 1'
#
loop_
_entity.id
_entity.type
_entity.pdbx_description
1 polymer ?
#
loop_
_entity_poly.entity_id
_entity_poly.type
_entity_poly.pdbx_seq_one_letter_code
_entity_poly.pdbx_strand_id
1 'polypeptide(L)'
;MFEVANLLDTETIDMTNIECAKLYLMAAEKARDTSVFDSCSIYASKGIDMLPGDKWASEPRLAVKLYSLAAEAEGFLGHHSRMESYCYEVLGQKSVSTLE
;
A
#
# COMPACT_ATOMS: atom_id res chain seq x y z
N MET A 1 -6.33 -3.31 -18.66
CA MET A 1 -6.73 -3.99 -17.42
C MET A 1 -5.58 -4.92 -17.05
N PHE A 2 -4.78 -4.57 -16.04
CA PHE A 2 -3.52 -5.27 -15.73
C PHE A 2 -3.79 -6.64 -15.08
N GLU A 3 -3.07 -7.67 -15.54
CA GLU A 3 -3.15 -9.10 -15.15
C GLU A 3 -3.03 -9.40 -13.64
N VAL A 4 -2.69 -8.42 -12.81
CA VAL A 4 -2.53 -8.58 -11.35
C VAL A 4 -3.84 -8.89 -10.64
N ALA A 5 -4.98 -8.42 -11.17
CA ALA A 5 -6.28 -8.75 -10.61
C ALA A 5 -6.64 -10.23 -10.85
N ASN A 6 -6.17 -10.82 -11.95
CA ASN A 6 -6.51 -12.19 -12.33
C ASN A 6 -5.74 -13.24 -11.50
N LEU A 7 -4.63 -12.86 -10.87
CA LEU A 7 -3.84 -13.74 -10.00
C LEU A 7 -4.46 -13.91 -8.60
N LEU A 8 -5.37 -13.01 -8.21
CA LEU A 8 -6.05 -13.05 -6.92
C LEU A 8 -7.34 -13.90 -6.98
N ASP A 9 -7.90 -14.12 -8.17
CA ASP A 9 -9.22 -14.76 -8.37
C ASP A 9 -9.17 -16.25 -8.76
N THR A 10 -7.98 -16.85 -8.94
CA THR A 10 -7.85 -18.26 -9.33
C THR A 10 -7.29 -19.13 -8.19
N GLU A 11 -8.16 -20.03 -7.69
CA GLU A 11 -7.86 -21.24 -6.91
C GLU A 11 -6.94 -21.08 -5.69
N THR A 12 -7.57 -20.86 -4.52
CA THR A 12 -7.07 -21.10 -3.14
C THR A 12 -5.56 -21.27 -3.00
N ILE A 13 -4.80 -20.24 -3.36
CA ILE A 13 -3.45 -20.08 -2.84
C ILE A 13 -3.70 -19.59 -1.41
N ASP A 14 -3.37 -20.42 -0.42
CA ASP A 14 -3.38 -20.04 1.00
C ASP A 14 -2.24 -19.04 1.24
N MET A 15 -2.34 -17.87 0.61
CA MET A 15 -1.38 -16.79 0.73
C MET A 15 -1.58 -16.16 2.08
N THR A 16 -0.49 -16.03 2.81
CA THR A 16 -0.47 -15.25 4.05
C THR A 16 -0.87 -13.81 3.74
N ASN A 17 -1.47 -13.12 4.72
CA ASN A 17 -1.82 -11.71 4.55
C ASN A 17 -0.59 -10.86 4.14
N ILE A 18 0.62 -11.22 4.58
CA ILE A 18 1.86 -10.54 4.17
C ILE A 18 2.17 -10.73 2.69
N GLU A 19 1.95 -11.93 2.14
CA GLU A 19 2.12 -12.18 0.71
C GLU A 19 1.08 -11.41 -0.12
N CYS A 20 -0.17 -11.38 0.34
CA CYS A 20 -1.21 -10.53 -0.24
C CYS A 20 -0.82 -9.04 -0.21
N ALA A 21 -0.33 -8.54 0.92
CA ALA A 21 0.14 -7.16 1.07
C ALA A 21 1.27 -6.82 0.08
N LYS A 22 2.22 -7.74 -0.13
CA LYS A 22 3.31 -7.58 -1.11
C LYS A 22 2.80 -7.58 -2.54
N LEU A 23 1.83 -8.43 -2.87
CA LEU A 23 1.21 -8.45 -4.20
C LEU A 23 0.44 -7.17 -4.49
N TYR A 24 -0.33 -6.67 -3.52
CA TYR A 24 -1.00 -5.38 -3.62
C TYR A 24 -0.01 -4.21 -3.75
N LEU A 25 1.13 -4.26 -3.04
CA LEU A 25 2.20 -3.28 -3.22
C LEU A 25 2.70 -3.27 -4.68
N MET A 26 3.01 -4.44 -5.26
CA MET A 26 3.46 -4.52 -6.66
C MET A 26 2.41 -3.98 -7.64
N ALA A 27 1.13 -4.28 -7.40
CA ALA A 27 0.03 -3.75 -8.20
C ALA A 27 -0.09 -2.23 -8.09
N ALA A 28 0.06 -1.68 -6.87
CA ALA A 28 0.05 -0.24 -6.62
C ALA A 28 1.24 0.47 -7.29
N GLU A 29 2.46 -0.06 -7.15
CA GLU A 29 3.67 0.46 -7.82
C GLU A 29 3.47 0.50 -9.35
N LYS A 30 2.92 -0.57 -9.94
CA LYS A 30 2.63 -0.63 -11.38
C LYS A 30 1.57 0.38 -11.82
N ALA A 31 0.53 0.57 -11.00
CA ALA A 31 -0.51 1.57 -11.27
C ALA A 31 0.05 2.99 -11.18
N ARG A 32 0.90 3.28 -10.18
CA ARG A 32 1.64 4.54 -10.05
C ARG A 32 2.52 4.81 -11.26
N ASP A 33 3.32 3.83 -11.70
CA ASP A 33 4.24 3.99 -12.83
C ASP A 33 3.51 4.26 -14.15
N THR A 34 2.22 3.91 -14.22
CA THR A 34 1.33 4.19 -15.35
C THR A 34 0.38 5.37 -15.10
N SER A 35 0.57 6.11 -13.99
CA SER A 35 -0.24 7.26 -13.57
C SER A 35 -1.75 6.96 -13.41
N VAL A 36 -2.11 5.70 -13.14
CA VAL A 36 -3.49 5.27 -12.87
C VAL A 36 -3.76 5.38 -11.37
N PHE A 37 -3.85 6.60 -10.86
CA PHE A 37 -3.85 6.89 -9.42
C PHE A 37 -5.07 6.35 -8.66
N ASP A 38 -6.25 6.24 -9.29
CA ASP A 38 -7.41 5.56 -8.69
C ASP A 38 -7.09 4.10 -8.36
N SER A 39 -6.47 3.38 -9.29
CA SER A 39 -6.06 1.98 -9.06
C SER A 39 -4.90 1.89 -8.08
N CYS A 40 -3.95 2.82 -8.11
CA CYS A 40 -2.87 2.89 -7.13
C CYS A 40 -3.43 3.03 -5.71
N SER A 41 -4.38 3.94 -5.49
CA SER A 41 -5.05 4.12 -4.19
C SER A 41 -5.78 2.84 -3.74
N ILE A 42 -6.54 2.20 -4.64
CA ILE A 42 -7.26 0.96 -4.33
C ILE A 42 -6.29 -0.17 -3.94
N TYR A 43 -5.22 -0.37 -4.69
CA TYR A 43 -4.26 -1.44 -4.39
C TYR A 43 -3.45 -1.14 -3.13
N ALA A 44 -3.00 0.10 -2.93
CA ALA A 44 -2.26 0.47 -1.73
C ALA A 44 -3.12 0.30 -0.47
N SER A 45 -4.38 0.76 -0.48
CA SER A 45 -5.30 0.58 0.65
C SER A 45 -5.60 -0.89 0.95
N LYS A 46 -5.88 -1.72 -0.07
CA LYS A 46 -6.02 -3.16 0.13
C LYS A 46 -4.76 -3.80 0.70
N GLY A 47 -3.58 -3.36 0.28
CA GLY A 47 -2.32 -3.83 0.86
C GLY A 47 -2.18 -3.47 2.34
N ILE A 48 -2.60 -2.26 2.73
CA ILE A 48 -2.62 -1.81 4.13
C ILE A 48 -3.55 -2.70 4.98
N ASP A 49 -4.73 -3.04 4.46
CA ASP A 49 -5.71 -3.89 5.16
C ASP A 49 -5.18 -5.30 5.46
N MET A 50 -4.19 -5.77 4.69
CA MET A 50 -3.55 -7.06 4.89
C MET A 50 -2.37 -7.01 5.90
N LEU A 51 -1.92 -5.83 6.32
CA LEU A 51 -0.83 -5.71 7.27
C LEU A 51 -1.27 -6.11 8.68
N PRO A 52 -0.39 -6.74 9.49
CA PRO A 52 -0.71 -7.10 10.87
C PRO A 52 -0.85 -5.85 11.75
N GLY A 53 -1.47 -6.01 12.92
CA GLY A 53 -1.64 -4.90 13.87
C GLY A 53 -0.32 -4.27 14.33
N ASP A 54 0.75 -5.07 14.40
CA ASP A 54 2.10 -4.67 14.79
C ASP A 54 3.02 -4.33 13.60
N LYS A 55 2.45 -4.07 12.41
CA LYS A 55 3.14 -3.83 11.13
C LYS A 55 4.36 -2.91 11.19
N TRP A 56 4.36 -1.90 12.05
CA TRP A 56 5.46 -0.95 12.19
C TRP A 56 6.70 -1.52 12.89
N ALA A 57 6.55 -2.66 13.57
CA ALA A 57 7.63 -3.43 14.17
C ALA A 57 7.96 -4.67 13.35
N SER A 58 6.95 -5.41 12.87
CA SER A 58 7.12 -6.67 12.14
C SER A 58 7.48 -6.48 10.67
N GLU A 59 6.87 -5.52 9.98
CA GLU A 59 7.00 -5.29 8.53
C GLU A 59 7.18 -3.79 8.18
N PRO A 60 8.10 -3.05 8.82
CA PRO A 60 8.17 -1.59 8.74
C PRO A 60 8.36 -1.08 7.31
N ARG A 61 9.18 -1.76 6.51
CA ARG A 61 9.45 -1.36 5.12
C ARG A 61 8.22 -1.51 4.23
N LEU A 62 7.47 -2.59 4.39
CA LEU A 62 6.27 -2.86 3.63
C LEU A 62 5.16 -1.86 4.00
N ALA A 63 5.00 -1.60 5.31
CA ALA A 63 4.06 -0.61 5.81
C ALA A 63 4.37 0.79 5.27
N VAL A 64 5.61 1.28 5.40
CA VAL A 64 6.00 2.61 4.90
C VAL A 64 5.73 2.74 3.40
N LYS A 65 6.07 1.74 2.59
CA LYS A 65 5.82 1.80 1.14
C LYS A 65 4.35 1.89 0.79
N LEU A 66 3.51 1.03 1.39
CA LEU A 66 2.07 1.01 1.13
C LEU A 66 1.40 2.32 1.55
N TYR A 67 1.72 2.84 2.74
CA TYR A 67 1.19 4.12 3.21
C TYR A 67 1.68 5.30 2.35
N SER A 68 2.94 5.32 1.92
CA SER A 68 3.47 6.36 1.04
C SER A 68 2.80 6.36 -0.34
N LEU A 69 2.58 5.19 -0.94
CA LEU A 69 1.86 5.09 -2.22
C LEU A 69 0.41 5.51 -2.09
N ALA A 70 -0.25 5.14 -1.00
CA ALA A 70 -1.61 5.59 -0.71
C ALA A 70 -1.66 7.11 -0.56
N ALA A 71 -0.72 7.71 0.19
CA ALA A 71 -0.62 9.16 0.34
C ALA A 71 -0.39 9.86 -1.01
N GLU A 72 0.57 9.38 -1.80
CA GLU A 72 0.88 9.92 -3.13
C GLU A 72 -0.34 9.86 -4.05
N ALA A 73 -1.01 8.71 -4.13
CA ALA A 73 -2.19 8.54 -4.97
C ALA A 73 -3.34 9.47 -4.54
N GLU A 74 -3.67 9.54 -3.25
CA GLU A 74 -4.69 10.46 -2.74
C GLU A 74 -4.32 11.94 -2.99
N GLY A 75 -3.03 12.28 -2.94
CA GLY A 75 -2.53 13.60 -3.31
C GLY A 75 -2.80 13.95 -4.77
N PHE A 76 -2.51 13.04 -5.71
CA PHE A 76 -2.82 13.22 -7.13
C PHE A 76 -4.32 13.29 -7.43
N LEU A 77 -5.15 12.59 -6.65
CA LEU A 77 -6.60 12.62 -6.76
C LEU A 77 -7.24 13.85 -6.08
N GLY A 78 -6.45 14.68 -5.37
CA GLY A 78 -6.94 15.86 -4.65
C GLY A 78 -7.63 15.54 -3.32
N HIS A 79 -7.51 14.32 -2.81
CA HIS A 79 -8.09 13.87 -1.54
C HIS A 79 -7.17 14.17 -0.36
N HIS A 80 -6.89 15.46 -0.12
CA HIS A 80 -5.84 15.89 0.82
C HIS A 80 -6.01 15.35 2.24
N SER A 81 -7.23 15.26 2.77
CA SER A 81 -7.46 14.72 4.13
C SER A 81 -7.05 13.25 4.26
N ARG A 82 -7.24 12.44 3.21
CA ARG A 82 -6.81 11.03 3.21
C ARG A 82 -5.30 10.92 3.05
N MET A 83 -4.71 11.74 2.17
CA MET A 83 -3.26 11.86 2.04
C MET A 83 -2.61 12.20 3.38
N GLU A 84 -3.08 13.24 4.07
CA GLU A 84 -2.57 13.66 5.37
C GLU A 84 -2.69 12.54 6.41
N SER A 85 -3.84 11.85 6.45
CA SER A 85 -4.03 10.70 7.35
C SER A 85 -2.96 9.62 7.15
N TYR A 86 -2.65 9.26 5.90
CA TYR A 86 -1.60 8.27 5.62
C TYR A 86 -0.21 8.78 6.02
N CYS A 87 0.09 10.05 5.76
CA CYS A 87 1.35 10.68 6.18
C CYS A 87 1.50 10.66 7.72
N TYR A 88 0.45 11.03 8.45
CA TYR A 88 0.47 11.06 9.92
C TYR A 88 0.63 9.66 10.53
N GLU A 89 0.01 8.64 9.93
CA GLU A 89 0.20 7.26 10.36
C GLU A 89 1.66 6.81 10.28
N VAL A 90 2.38 7.20 9.22
CA VAL A 90 3.82 6.93 9.06
C VAL A 90 4.65 7.76 10.05
N LEU A 91 4.43 9.07 10.11
CA LEU A 91 5.20 10.00 10.95
C LEU A 91 4.99 9.77 12.45
N GLY A 92 3.87 9.18 12.85
CA GLY A 92 3.58 8.81 14.23
C GLY A 92 4.45 7.67 14.76
N GLN A 93 5.19 6.97 13.90
CA GLN A 93 5.99 5.81 14.29
C GLN A 93 7.41 6.20 14.67
N LYS A 94 7.79 5.85 15.91
CA LYS A 94 9.12 6.15 16.49
C LYS A 94 10.28 5.45 15.78
N SER A 95 10.00 4.41 14.98
CA SER A 95 10.98 3.53 14.33
C SER A 95 11.28 3.89 12.87
N VAL A 96 10.50 4.78 12.24
CA VAL A 96 10.70 5.13 10.82
C VAL A 96 11.67 6.30 10.74
N SER A 97 12.96 5.99 10.61
CA SER A 97 13.95 6.97 10.16
C SER A 97 13.67 7.29 8.69
N THR A 98 13.09 8.45 8.40
CA THR A 98 12.86 8.93 7.02
C THR A 98 14.15 9.44 6.35
N LEU A 99 15.32 9.02 6.84
CA LEU A 99 16.64 9.45 6.39
C LEU A 99 17.54 8.23 6.20
N GLU A 100 17.45 7.58 5.03
CA GLU A 100 18.55 6.89 4.36
C GLU A 100 18.45 7.09 2.85
#